data_AF-A0A1B0FGZ2-F1
#
_entry.id   AF-A0A1B0FGZ2-F1
#
_cell.length_a   1.000
_cell.length_b   1.000
_cell.length_c   1.000
_cell.angle_alpha   90.00
_cell.angle_beta   90.00
_cell.angle_gamma   90.00
#
_symmetry.space_group_name_H-M   'P 1'
#
loop_
_entity.id
_entity.type
_entity.pdbx_description
1 polymer ?
#
loop_
_entity_poly.entity_id
_entity_poly.type
_entity_poly.pdbx_seq_one_letter_code
_entity_poly.pdbx_strand_id
1 'polypeptide(L)'
;SAPATVTDAPVDKAQKCNTEECQLPYCFCSKDGTQIPGGLEADKIPQMIMLTFDGAVNLNNYDHYSKIFNGKRKNPNGCNIRGTFFLSHEYSNYQQIQHLAYAGHEIATESISQQQGLQDKGYEEWVGEMIGMREILRHFSNVSVNDVVGMRAPFLKPGRNTQYKVIEDFGYIYDSSITVPPVPVPVWPYTLDYKISHECKSGTCPSKTFPGVWEVPLNTHYVEGFEGGHCPYLDQCVLHNLDENEVFEWLQEDFSRYYEQNKAPYMMPFHTNWFQTKALTNGLHKFLDWVLELPDVYALTVTQMLQYMTDPKELREITTIDAWKCDKSVAVAPKPCNIWNTCALPFKIPEQNITDTRYMETCRECPNVYPWLGDAGGTGISGRDNYIFSGPVQDADGENVDEN
;
A
#
# COMPACT_ATOMS: atom_id res chain seq x y z
N SER A 1 22.30 39.08 -3.24
CA SER A 1 22.33 38.26 -2.01
C SER A 1 21.44 37.06 -2.24
N ALA A 2 22.01 35.86 -2.24
CA ALA A 2 21.23 34.63 -2.35
C ALA A 2 20.39 34.43 -1.07
N PRO A 3 19.18 33.85 -1.15
CA PRO A 3 18.41 33.51 0.04
C PRO A 3 19.18 32.44 0.82
N ALA A 4 19.33 32.63 2.12
CA ALA A 4 19.92 31.64 3.00
C ALA A 4 19.05 30.38 3.00
N THR A 5 19.67 29.25 2.69
CA THR A 5 19.13 27.92 2.95
C THR A 5 18.82 27.81 4.43
N VAL A 6 17.54 27.62 4.77
CA VAL A 6 17.13 27.24 6.12
C VAL A 6 17.64 25.81 6.34
N THR A 7 18.79 25.70 7.00
CA THR A 7 19.26 24.42 7.53
C THR A 7 18.48 24.17 8.82
N ASP A 8 17.52 23.24 8.78
CA ASP A 8 16.92 22.70 10.00
C ASP A 8 18.02 22.30 10.99
N ALA A 9 17.86 22.68 12.25
CA ALA A 9 18.80 22.37 13.32
C ALA A 9 19.05 20.84 13.40
N PRO A 10 20.27 20.39 13.75
CA PRO A 10 20.66 18.98 13.71
C PRO A 10 19.99 18.06 14.76
N VAL A 11 18.95 18.52 15.45
CA VAL A 11 18.39 17.84 16.64
C VAL A 11 17.33 16.79 16.30
N ASP A 12 16.72 16.86 15.11
CA ASP A 12 15.54 16.04 14.77
C ASP A 12 15.72 15.14 13.54
N LYS A 13 16.96 14.75 13.22
CA LYS A 13 17.20 13.77 12.13
C LYS A 13 17.24 12.36 12.69
N ALA A 14 16.56 11.44 12.02
CA ALA A 14 16.60 10.02 12.36
C ALA A 14 18.04 9.50 12.39
N GLN A 15 18.37 8.79 13.46
CA GLN A 15 19.69 8.21 13.66
C GLN A 15 19.84 6.91 12.86
N LYS A 16 21.09 6.46 12.65
CA LYS A 16 21.31 5.14 12.05
C LYS A 16 20.76 4.04 12.96
N CYS A 17 20.25 2.98 12.36
CA CYS A 17 19.73 1.81 13.06
C CYS A 17 20.64 1.36 14.21
N ASN A 18 20.09 1.32 15.41
CA ASN A 18 20.66 0.62 16.56
C ASN A 18 19.87 -0.68 16.76
N THR A 19 20.45 -1.80 16.31
CA THR A 19 19.80 -3.11 16.37
C THR A 19 19.68 -3.68 17.78
N GLU A 20 20.31 -3.07 18.79
CA GLU A 20 20.13 -3.49 20.19
C GLU A 20 18.87 -2.86 20.80
N GLU A 21 18.55 -1.61 20.42
CA GLU A 21 17.37 -0.89 20.89
C GLU A 21 16.13 -1.11 20.02
N CYS A 22 16.32 -1.36 18.72
CA CYS A 22 15.25 -1.65 17.78
C CYS A 22 14.91 -3.14 17.78
N GLN A 23 13.91 -3.55 18.55
CA GLN A 23 13.51 -4.94 18.71
C GLN A 23 12.05 -5.17 18.30
N LEU A 24 11.82 -6.33 17.66
CA LEU A 24 10.48 -6.84 17.39
C LEU A 24 9.71 -7.08 18.70
N PRO A 25 8.37 -6.92 18.71
CA PRO A 25 7.50 -6.64 17.57
C PRO A 25 7.39 -5.15 17.19
N TYR A 26 7.97 -4.24 17.98
CA TYR A 26 7.68 -2.80 17.89
C TYR A 26 8.58 -2.05 16.92
N CYS A 27 9.81 -2.52 16.73
CA CYS A 27 10.78 -1.87 15.87
C CYS A 27 11.56 -2.94 15.09
N PHE A 28 11.79 -2.67 13.80
CA PHE A 28 12.70 -3.49 13.00
C PHE A 28 13.51 -2.60 12.05
N CYS A 29 14.83 -2.71 12.14
CA CYS A 29 15.74 -2.07 11.22
C CYS A 29 17.00 -2.93 11.06
N SER A 30 17.72 -2.71 9.97
CA SER A 30 19.08 -3.23 9.82
C SER A 30 19.97 -2.19 9.14
N LYS A 31 21.29 -2.44 9.13
CA LYS A 31 22.28 -1.50 8.61
C LYS A 31 22.06 -1.14 7.13
N ASP A 32 21.61 -2.09 6.33
CA ASP A 32 21.42 -1.96 4.87
C ASP A 32 20.04 -2.43 4.39
N GLY A 33 19.13 -2.79 5.31
CA GLY A 33 17.79 -3.27 5.01
C GLY A 33 17.70 -4.73 4.55
N THR A 34 18.81 -5.47 4.47
CA THR A 34 18.82 -6.81 3.85
C THR A 34 18.70 -7.98 4.84
N GLN A 35 18.75 -7.69 6.15
CA GLN A 35 18.76 -8.70 7.20
C GLN A 35 17.38 -9.33 7.35
N ILE A 36 17.34 -10.66 7.47
CA ILE A 36 16.11 -11.41 7.72
C ILE A 36 15.60 -11.14 9.15
N PRO A 37 14.31 -10.81 9.33
CA PRO A 37 13.70 -10.63 10.66
C PRO A 37 13.91 -11.84 11.57
N GLY A 38 14.20 -11.57 12.84
CA GLY A 38 14.48 -12.62 13.84
C GLY A 38 15.81 -13.36 13.65
N GLY A 39 16.64 -12.99 12.67
CA GLY A 39 17.92 -13.65 12.40
C GLY A 39 17.78 -15.09 11.89
N LEU A 40 16.64 -15.40 11.26
CA LEU A 40 16.36 -16.72 10.69
C LEU A 40 17.19 -16.97 9.42
N GLU A 41 17.37 -18.24 9.07
CA GLU A 41 18.04 -18.65 7.83
C GLU A 41 17.05 -18.61 6.64
N ALA A 42 17.51 -18.16 5.47
CA ALA A 42 16.67 -17.94 4.30
C ALA A 42 15.94 -19.21 3.82
N ASP A 43 16.57 -20.37 3.94
CA ASP A 43 16.00 -21.68 3.56
C ASP A 43 14.91 -22.16 4.54
N LYS A 44 14.82 -21.57 5.72
CA LYS A 44 13.86 -21.93 6.77
C LYS A 44 12.64 -21.01 6.84
N ILE A 45 12.58 -19.95 6.05
CA ILE A 45 11.47 -18.98 6.05
C ILE A 45 10.61 -19.09 4.79
N PRO A 46 9.33 -18.69 4.85
CA PRO A 46 8.50 -18.61 3.66
C PRO A 46 8.97 -17.49 2.74
N GLN A 47 8.79 -17.68 1.45
CA GLN A 47 8.78 -16.56 0.50
C GLN A 47 7.38 -15.97 0.46
N MET A 48 7.25 -14.70 0.82
CA MET A 48 5.98 -13.98 0.77
C MET A 48 5.87 -13.23 -0.55
N ILE A 49 4.71 -13.29 -1.19
CA ILE A 49 4.34 -12.51 -2.39
C ILE A 49 3.19 -11.56 -2.01
N MET A 50 3.31 -10.28 -2.37
CA MET A 50 2.27 -9.28 -2.13
C MET A 50 1.77 -8.74 -3.48
N LEU A 51 0.61 -9.22 -3.92
CA LEU A 51 -0.07 -8.66 -5.09
C LEU A 51 -0.76 -7.36 -4.67
N THR A 52 -0.31 -6.23 -5.22
CA THR A 52 -0.88 -4.91 -4.90
C THR A 52 -1.44 -4.23 -6.14
N PHE A 53 -2.60 -3.57 -6.00
CA PHE A 53 -3.31 -2.94 -7.10
C PHE A 53 -3.63 -1.50 -6.74
N ASP A 54 -3.23 -0.59 -7.61
CA ASP A 54 -3.27 0.85 -7.34
C ASP A 54 -4.29 1.55 -8.25
N GLY A 55 -4.91 2.59 -7.71
CA GLY A 55 -5.90 3.43 -8.38
C GLY A 55 -7.34 2.93 -8.23
N ALA A 56 -8.18 3.33 -9.18
CA ALA A 56 -9.62 3.09 -9.10
C ALA A 56 -9.97 1.63 -9.45
N VAL A 57 -10.84 1.01 -8.65
CA VAL A 57 -11.49 -0.26 -9.01
C VAL A 57 -12.79 0.04 -9.74
N ASN A 58 -12.94 -0.47 -10.96
CA ASN A 58 -14.16 -0.31 -11.75
C ASN A 58 -14.32 -1.43 -12.79
N LEU A 59 -15.30 -1.27 -13.67
CA LEU A 59 -15.63 -2.25 -14.70
C LEU A 59 -14.46 -2.58 -15.67
N ASN A 60 -13.45 -1.71 -15.78
CA ASN A 60 -12.30 -1.96 -16.64
C ASN A 60 -11.34 -3.01 -16.06
N ASN A 61 -11.33 -3.21 -14.74
CA ASN A 61 -10.28 -4.00 -14.07
C ASN A 61 -10.82 -5.05 -13.09
N TYR A 62 -12.02 -4.87 -12.53
CA TYR A 62 -12.58 -5.79 -11.54
C TYR A 62 -12.65 -7.26 -12.01
N ASP A 63 -13.00 -7.49 -13.27
CA ASP A 63 -13.06 -8.84 -13.85
C ASP A 63 -11.67 -9.49 -13.98
N HIS A 64 -10.62 -8.69 -14.18
CA HIS A 64 -9.24 -9.18 -14.20
C HIS A 64 -8.80 -9.60 -12.80
N TYR A 65 -9.07 -8.78 -11.80
CA TYR A 65 -8.79 -9.10 -10.40
C TYR A 65 -9.56 -10.35 -9.96
N SER A 66 -10.84 -10.47 -10.31
CA SER A 66 -11.66 -11.65 -10.00
C SER A 66 -11.11 -12.94 -10.62
N LYS A 67 -10.49 -12.88 -11.80
CA LYS A 67 -9.84 -14.04 -12.44
C LYS A 67 -8.54 -14.45 -11.72
N ILE A 68 -7.81 -13.49 -11.15
CA ILE A 68 -6.65 -13.77 -10.29
C ILE A 68 -7.12 -14.47 -9.01
N PHE A 69 -8.13 -13.88 -8.34
CA PHE A 69 -8.64 -14.29 -7.03
C PHE A 69 -9.87 -15.21 -7.11
N ASN A 70 -9.89 -16.12 -8.09
CA ASN A 70 -11.05 -16.97 -8.41
C ASN A 70 -11.31 -18.12 -7.41
N GLY A 71 -10.57 -18.17 -6.29
CA GLY A 71 -10.69 -19.20 -5.25
C GLY A 71 -10.04 -20.55 -5.57
N LYS A 72 -9.45 -20.72 -6.77
CA LYS A 72 -8.71 -21.94 -7.17
C LYS A 72 -7.25 -21.89 -6.73
N ARG A 73 -6.62 -20.71 -6.75
CA ARG A 73 -5.24 -20.50 -6.28
C ARG A 73 -5.20 -20.48 -4.75
N LYS A 74 -4.37 -21.34 -4.18
CA LYS A 74 -4.26 -21.53 -2.73
C LYS A 74 -2.81 -21.35 -2.28
N ASN A 75 -2.65 -20.83 -1.07
CA ASN A 75 -1.40 -20.93 -0.32
C ASN A 75 -1.22 -22.37 0.21
N PRO A 76 0.00 -22.78 0.61
CA PRO A 76 0.28 -24.12 1.13
C PRO A 76 -0.58 -24.54 2.34
N ASN A 77 -1.11 -23.57 3.09
CA ASN A 77 -2.05 -23.81 4.19
C ASN A 77 -3.50 -24.08 3.74
N GLY A 78 -3.77 -24.12 2.43
CA GLY A 78 -5.09 -24.36 1.84
C GLY A 78 -5.99 -23.12 1.75
N CYS A 79 -5.55 -21.96 2.23
CA CYS A 79 -6.32 -20.71 2.14
C CYS A 79 -6.21 -20.10 0.74
N ASN A 80 -7.24 -19.34 0.34
CA ASN A 80 -7.16 -18.54 -0.89
C ASN A 80 -6.00 -17.54 -0.80
N ILE A 81 -5.32 -17.32 -1.92
CA ILE A 81 -4.39 -16.19 -2.05
C ILE A 81 -5.14 -14.87 -1.86
N ARG A 82 -4.46 -13.87 -1.31
CA ARG A 82 -5.01 -12.53 -1.08
C ARG A 82 -4.17 -11.47 -1.79
N GLY A 83 -4.69 -10.26 -1.82
CA GLY A 83 -4.07 -9.09 -2.44
C GLY A 83 -4.50 -7.83 -1.70
N THR A 84 -3.81 -6.73 -1.99
CA THR A 84 -3.99 -5.44 -1.32
C THR A 84 -4.34 -4.38 -2.36
N PHE A 85 -5.37 -3.58 -2.10
CA PHE A 85 -5.86 -2.57 -3.03
C PHE A 85 -5.63 -1.18 -2.44
N PHE A 86 -4.72 -0.40 -3.04
CA PHE A 86 -4.50 1.01 -2.70
C PHE A 86 -5.41 1.87 -3.57
N LEU A 87 -6.54 2.28 -3.00
CA LEU A 87 -7.65 2.81 -3.78
C LEU A 87 -7.59 4.32 -3.91
N SER A 88 -7.87 4.81 -5.13
CA SER A 88 -8.17 6.21 -5.41
C SER A 88 -9.67 6.46 -5.53
N HIS A 89 -10.12 7.70 -5.28
CA HIS A 89 -11.55 8.00 -5.30
C HIS A 89 -12.14 8.07 -6.71
N GLU A 90 -11.56 8.88 -7.60
CA GLU A 90 -12.22 9.22 -8.86
C GLU A 90 -12.46 7.97 -9.72
N TYR A 91 -13.68 7.82 -10.26
CA TYR A 91 -14.13 6.68 -11.07
C TYR A 91 -14.12 5.30 -10.39
N SER A 92 -14.03 5.25 -9.06
CA SER A 92 -14.15 4.00 -8.31
C SER A 92 -15.61 3.52 -8.17
N ASN A 93 -15.77 2.21 -8.26
CA ASN A 93 -17.00 1.47 -7.99
C ASN A 93 -16.97 0.91 -6.57
N TYR A 94 -17.71 1.56 -5.67
CA TYR A 94 -17.70 1.22 -4.25
C TYR A 94 -18.42 -0.09 -3.92
N GLN A 95 -19.34 -0.56 -4.79
CA GLN A 95 -19.90 -1.90 -4.67
C GLN A 95 -18.83 -2.97 -4.92
N GLN A 96 -18.04 -2.81 -5.98
CA GLN A 96 -16.95 -3.73 -6.31
C GLN A 96 -15.84 -3.72 -5.26
N ILE A 97 -15.49 -2.54 -4.73
CA ILE A 97 -14.57 -2.42 -3.59
C ILE A 97 -15.11 -3.19 -2.38
N GLN A 98 -16.42 -3.06 -2.07
CA GLN A 98 -17.04 -3.82 -0.99
C GLN A 98 -16.98 -5.34 -1.24
N HIS A 99 -17.11 -5.80 -2.49
CA HIS A 99 -16.92 -7.20 -2.84
C HIS A 99 -15.48 -7.68 -2.56
N LEU A 100 -14.47 -6.90 -2.91
CA LEU A 100 -13.07 -7.23 -2.64
C LEU A 100 -12.79 -7.31 -1.13
N ALA A 101 -13.26 -6.31 -0.39
CA ALA A 101 -13.18 -6.26 1.08
C ALA A 101 -13.87 -7.47 1.74
N TYR A 102 -15.08 -7.81 1.27
CA TYR A 102 -15.82 -8.97 1.78
C TYR A 102 -15.13 -10.31 1.45
N ALA A 103 -14.43 -10.39 0.32
CA ALA A 103 -13.66 -11.56 -0.06
C ALA A 103 -12.37 -11.76 0.77
N GLY A 104 -12.04 -10.81 1.66
CA GLY A 104 -10.87 -10.86 2.54
C GLY A 104 -9.60 -10.28 1.91
N HIS A 105 -9.73 -9.47 0.86
CA HIS A 105 -8.62 -8.64 0.37
C HIS A 105 -8.44 -7.43 1.28
N GLU A 106 -7.20 -6.95 1.36
CA GLU A 106 -6.88 -5.75 2.13
C GLU A 106 -7.24 -4.50 1.33
N ILE A 107 -7.85 -3.54 2.00
CA ILE A 107 -8.22 -2.24 1.45
C ILE A 107 -7.36 -1.18 2.13
N ALA A 108 -6.62 -0.43 1.32
CA ALA A 108 -5.72 0.64 1.72
C ALA A 108 -6.05 1.92 0.93
N THR A 109 -5.55 3.07 1.39
CA THR A 109 -5.79 4.36 0.72
C THR A 109 -4.65 4.76 -0.20
N GLU A 110 -4.98 5.27 -1.38
CA GLU A 110 -4.02 6.02 -2.21
C GLU A 110 -4.23 7.53 -2.09
N SER A 111 -5.37 8.07 -2.56
CA SER A 111 -5.76 9.49 -2.37
C SER A 111 -7.15 9.75 -2.94
N ILE A 112 -7.73 10.92 -2.66
CA ILE A 112 -8.98 11.34 -3.31
C ILE A 112 -8.68 11.85 -4.72
N SER A 113 -7.81 12.86 -4.83
CA SER A 113 -7.65 13.63 -6.06
C SER A 113 -6.50 13.18 -6.94
N GLN A 114 -5.58 12.37 -6.41
CA GLN A 114 -4.28 12.09 -7.04
C GLN A 114 -3.55 13.37 -7.49
N GLN A 115 -3.68 14.47 -6.74
CA GLN A 115 -3.06 15.75 -7.11
C GLN A 115 -1.54 15.64 -7.29
N GLN A 116 -1.04 16.22 -8.37
CA GLN A 116 0.40 16.38 -8.55
C GLN A 116 0.96 17.38 -7.55
N GLY A 117 2.12 17.08 -6.98
CA GLY A 117 2.77 17.97 -6.02
C GLY A 117 2.36 17.75 -4.57
N LEU A 118 1.54 16.73 -4.26
CA LEU A 118 1.13 16.40 -2.89
C LEU A 118 2.34 16.24 -1.94
N GLN A 119 3.46 15.74 -2.46
CA GLN A 119 4.70 15.55 -1.71
C GLN A 119 5.31 16.81 -1.09
N ASP A 120 4.92 17.99 -1.59
CA ASP A 120 5.39 19.28 -1.10
C ASP A 120 4.25 20.10 -0.43
N LYS A 121 3.09 19.46 -0.16
CA LYS A 121 1.95 20.07 0.54
C LYS A 121 2.02 19.92 2.06
N GLY A 122 1.17 20.68 2.76
CA GLY A 122 1.09 20.72 4.21
C GLY A 122 0.26 19.59 4.80
N TYR A 123 0.21 19.56 6.13
CA TYR A 123 -0.45 18.53 6.92
C TYR A 123 -1.93 18.38 6.55
N GLU A 124 -2.66 19.51 6.51
CA GLU A 124 -4.09 19.52 6.19
C GLU A 124 -4.41 18.94 4.79
N GLU A 125 -3.55 19.17 3.80
CA GLU A 125 -3.74 18.56 2.48
C GLU A 125 -3.53 17.04 2.52
N TRP A 126 -2.52 16.55 3.25
CA TRP A 126 -2.31 15.10 3.42
C TRP A 126 -3.46 14.44 4.18
N VAL A 127 -3.96 15.10 5.22
CA VAL A 127 -5.14 14.65 5.97
C VAL A 127 -6.37 14.60 5.07
N GLY A 128 -6.64 15.67 4.32
CA GLY A 128 -7.78 15.72 3.39
C GLY A 128 -7.75 14.62 2.34
N GLU A 129 -6.57 14.29 1.80
CA GLU A 129 -6.40 13.24 0.80
C GLU A 129 -6.53 11.83 1.38
N MET A 130 -5.80 11.55 2.47
CA MET A 130 -5.69 10.18 3.00
C MET A 130 -6.86 9.82 3.90
N ILE A 131 -7.17 10.68 4.87
CA ILE A 131 -8.26 10.46 5.83
C ILE A 131 -9.59 10.65 5.14
N GLY A 132 -9.69 11.64 4.24
CA GLY A 132 -10.85 11.77 3.38
C GLY A 132 -11.11 10.49 2.58
N MET A 133 -10.08 9.90 1.94
CA MET A 133 -10.26 8.66 1.19
C MET A 133 -10.70 7.49 2.08
N ARG A 134 -10.13 7.38 3.30
CA ARG A 134 -10.54 6.39 4.30
C ARG A 134 -12.02 6.54 4.67
N GLU A 135 -12.49 7.77 4.82
CA GLU A 135 -13.88 8.06 5.17
C GLU A 135 -14.84 7.82 3.99
N ILE A 136 -14.44 8.13 2.75
CA ILE A 136 -15.21 7.77 1.54
C ILE A 136 -15.39 6.25 1.48
N LEU A 137 -14.33 5.46 1.71
CA LEU A 137 -14.41 4.00 1.75
C LEU A 137 -15.38 3.50 2.82
N ARG A 138 -15.33 4.09 4.02
CA ARG A 138 -16.30 3.80 5.08
C ARG A 138 -17.73 4.08 4.64
N HIS A 139 -17.97 5.25 4.05
CA HIS A 139 -19.32 5.69 3.69
C HIS A 139 -19.94 4.84 2.58
N PHE A 140 -19.17 4.53 1.54
CA PHE A 140 -19.71 3.98 0.29
C PHE A 140 -19.36 2.52 0.01
N SER A 141 -18.30 1.97 0.61
CA SER A 141 -18.00 0.53 0.57
C SER A 141 -18.29 -0.18 1.89
N ASN A 142 -18.68 0.55 2.94
CA ASN A 142 -18.95 -0.01 4.26
C ASN A 142 -17.75 -0.80 4.83
N VAL A 143 -16.54 -0.37 4.46
CA VAL A 143 -15.28 -0.89 5.00
C VAL A 143 -15.08 -0.25 6.37
N SER A 144 -14.66 -1.05 7.34
CA SER A 144 -14.32 -0.55 8.67
C SER A 144 -13.04 0.28 8.61
N VAL A 145 -13.08 1.51 9.14
CA VAL A 145 -11.95 2.46 9.19
C VAL A 145 -10.75 1.85 9.90
N ASN A 146 -11.00 1.06 10.95
CA ASN A 146 -9.97 0.40 11.74
C ASN A 146 -9.22 -0.69 10.97
N ASP A 147 -9.79 -1.16 9.86
CA ASP A 147 -9.17 -2.17 8.99
C ASP A 147 -8.45 -1.53 7.79
N VAL A 148 -8.59 -0.21 7.56
CA VAL A 148 -7.88 0.54 6.51
C VAL A 148 -6.61 1.15 7.10
N VAL A 149 -5.64 0.29 7.35
CA VAL A 149 -4.42 0.61 8.11
C VAL A 149 -3.20 0.94 7.26
N GLY A 150 -3.31 0.79 5.94
CA GLY A 150 -2.24 1.04 4.99
C GLY A 150 -2.50 2.22 4.07
N MET A 151 -1.44 2.91 3.67
CA MET A 151 -1.51 3.90 2.59
C MET A 151 -0.34 3.84 1.62
N ARG A 152 -0.57 4.45 0.45
CA ARG A 152 0.44 4.67 -0.58
C ARG A 152 0.26 6.04 -1.20
N ALA A 153 1.31 6.84 -1.23
CA ALA A 153 1.32 8.16 -1.82
C ALA A 153 1.16 8.08 -3.35
N PRO A 154 0.37 8.98 -3.96
CA PRO A 154 0.21 9.01 -5.41
C PRO A 154 1.55 9.20 -6.11
N PHE A 155 1.72 8.50 -7.24
CA PHE A 155 2.93 8.52 -8.07
C PHE A 155 4.23 8.06 -7.37
N LEU A 156 4.13 7.36 -6.23
CA LEU A 156 5.27 6.98 -5.38
C LEU A 156 6.15 8.19 -5.04
N LYS A 157 5.49 9.29 -4.67
CA LYS A 157 6.12 10.52 -4.17
C LYS A 157 5.76 10.71 -2.69
N PRO A 158 6.55 10.13 -1.77
CA PRO A 158 6.33 10.33 -0.34
C PRO A 158 6.37 11.82 0.04
N GLY A 159 5.58 12.26 1.01
CA GLY A 159 5.41 13.63 1.46
C GLY A 159 6.34 14.06 2.59
N ARG A 160 7.63 13.75 2.48
CA ARG A 160 8.67 14.14 3.44
C ARG A 160 8.28 13.72 4.84
N ASN A 161 8.37 14.61 5.83
CA ASN A 161 7.93 14.31 7.21
C ASN A 161 6.41 14.48 7.38
N THR A 162 5.78 15.30 6.54
CA THR A 162 4.36 15.66 6.66
C THR A 162 3.45 14.45 6.51
N GLN A 163 3.68 13.62 5.49
CA GLN A 163 2.93 12.38 5.28
C GLN A 163 2.98 11.46 6.50
N TYR A 164 4.17 11.26 7.07
CA TYR A 164 4.36 10.28 8.14
C TYR A 164 3.86 10.80 9.49
N LYS A 165 3.79 12.13 9.66
CA LYS A 165 3.06 12.72 10.78
C LYS A 165 1.57 12.44 10.70
N VAL A 166 0.97 12.52 9.50
CA VAL A 166 -0.44 12.13 9.28
C VAL A 166 -0.64 10.63 9.53
N ILE A 167 0.30 9.78 9.12
CA ILE A 167 0.24 8.34 9.40
C ILE A 167 0.19 8.07 10.89
N GLU A 168 1.13 8.65 11.65
CA GLU A 168 1.23 8.51 13.10
C GLU A 168 -0.05 9.00 13.80
N ASP A 169 -0.49 10.21 13.48
CA ASP A 169 -1.66 10.84 14.14
C ASP A 169 -2.96 10.07 13.85
N PHE A 170 -3.16 9.59 12.63
CA PHE A 170 -4.41 8.93 12.26
C PHE A 170 -4.34 7.40 12.34
N GLY A 171 -3.31 6.86 12.98
CA GLY A 171 -3.20 5.43 13.27
C GLY A 171 -3.14 4.55 12.01
N TYR A 172 -2.56 5.04 10.91
CA TYR A 172 -2.05 4.12 9.89
C TYR A 172 -0.92 3.30 10.50
N ILE A 173 -0.85 2.02 10.15
CA ILE A 173 0.20 1.11 10.61
C ILE A 173 1.39 1.20 9.66
N TYR A 174 1.14 1.35 8.36
CA TYR A 174 2.20 1.32 7.37
C TYR A 174 1.99 2.28 6.18
N ASP A 175 3.12 2.72 5.65
CA ASP A 175 3.26 3.30 4.32
C ASP A 175 3.86 2.28 3.35
N SER A 176 3.51 2.41 2.08
CA SER A 176 4.20 1.70 1.00
C SER A 176 4.40 2.64 -0.17
N SER A 177 5.22 3.68 0.03
CA SER A 177 5.47 4.71 -0.99
C SER A 177 6.94 4.84 -1.37
N ILE A 178 7.85 4.33 -0.54
CA ILE A 178 9.28 4.51 -0.74
C ILE A 178 9.80 3.44 -1.70
N THR A 179 10.44 3.90 -2.77
CA THR A 179 11.09 3.03 -3.76
C THR A 179 12.55 2.79 -3.39
N VAL A 180 12.96 1.52 -3.48
CA VAL A 180 14.37 1.11 -3.33
C VAL A 180 15.00 1.10 -4.72
N PRO A 181 16.20 1.67 -4.92
CA PRO A 181 16.91 1.53 -6.19
C PRO A 181 17.16 0.06 -6.55
N PRO A 182 17.49 -0.26 -7.82
CA PRO A 182 17.81 -1.64 -8.22
C PRO A 182 19.03 -2.14 -7.46
N VAL A 183 18.81 -3.11 -6.57
CA VAL A 183 19.83 -3.75 -5.75
C VAL A 183 19.72 -5.28 -5.86
N PRO A 184 20.85 -6.01 -5.82
CA PRO A 184 20.85 -7.46 -6.00
C PRO A 184 20.21 -8.21 -4.83
N VAL A 185 20.32 -7.68 -3.62
CA VAL A 185 19.67 -8.22 -2.43
C VAL A 185 18.52 -7.27 -2.05
N PRO A 186 17.26 -7.71 -2.15
CA PRO A 186 16.12 -6.85 -1.87
C PRO A 186 16.04 -6.43 -0.39
N VAL A 187 15.42 -5.28 -0.14
CA VAL A 187 15.26 -4.72 1.21
C VAL A 187 13.97 -5.26 1.84
N TRP A 188 14.08 -5.74 3.08
CA TRP A 188 12.94 -6.11 3.93
C TRP A 188 12.21 -4.85 4.44
N PRO A 189 10.91 -4.95 4.76
CA PRO A 189 10.18 -3.88 5.45
C PRO A 189 10.88 -3.49 6.75
N TYR A 190 10.73 -2.23 7.15
CA TYR A 190 11.39 -1.67 8.33
C TYR A 190 10.50 -0.63 9.00
N THR A 191 10.74 -0.33 10.27
CA THR A 191 10.06 0.76 10.96
C THR A 191 10.86 2.07 10.83
N LEU A 192 10.15 3.18 10.93
CA LEU A 192 10.70 4.53 10.80
C LEU A 192 11.18 5.11 12.15
N ASP A 193 11.39 4.28 13.16
CA ASP A 193 12.12 4.61 14.40
C ASP A 193 13.55 5.08 14.11
N TYR A 194 14.14 4.58 13.02
CA TYR A 194 15.50 4.88 12.59
C TYR A 194 15.55 5.33 11.13
N LYS A 195 16.69 5.88 10.75
CA LYS A 195 16.99 6.33 9.39
C LYS A 195 16.86 5.18 8.40
N ILE A 196 16.15 5.46 7.30
CA ILE A 196 16.08 4.62 6.10
C ILE A 196 17.48 4.15 5.67
N SER A 197 17.61 2.84 5.46
CA SER A 197 18.88 2.15 5.21
C SER A 197 19.34 2.12 3.74
N HIS A 198 18.52 2.65 2.83
CA HIS A 198 18.79 2.73 1.40
C HIS A 198 18.63 4.15 0.85
N GLU A 199 18.99 4.35 -0.42
CA GLU A 199 18.83 5.65 -1.08
C GLU A 199 17.34 6.00 -1.25
N CYS A 200 17.01 7.26 -0.97
CA CYS A 200 15.71 7.83 -1.28
C CYS A 200 15.67 8.34 -2.73
N LYS A 201 15.30 7.47 -3.68
CA LYS A 201 15.26 7.83 -5.11
C LYS A 201 14.25 8.94 -5.42
N SER A 202 13.16 9.04 -4.67
CA SER A 202 12.12 10.07 -4.86
C SER A 202 12.57 11.48 -4.44
N GLY A 203 13.58 11.59 -3.56
CA GLY A 203 14.04 12.85 -2.96
C GLY A 203 13.10 13.44 -1.91
N THR A 204 12.05 12.71 -1.54
CA THR A 204 10.95 13.21 -0.71
C THR A 204 10.59 12.25 0.43
N CYS A 205 11.49 11.33 0.79
CA CYS A 205 11.34 10.44 1.95
C CYS A 205 11.42 11.20 3.28
N PRO A 206 10.94 10.62 4.39
CA PRO A 206 11.03 11.24 5.70
C PRO A 206 12.48 11.34 6.17
N SER A 207 12.78 12.39 6.92
CA SER A 207 14.09 12.64 7.52
C SER A 207 14.09 12.55 9.06
N LYS A 208 12.91 12.63 9.68
CA LYS A 208 12.66 12.48 11.12
C LYS A 208 12.30 11.03 11.45
N THR A 209 12.19 10.73 12.75
CA THR A 209 11.72 9.45 13.26
C THR A 209 10.20 9.43 13.39
N PHE A 210 9.58 8.31 13.04
CA PHE A 210 8.15 8.03 13.23
C PHE A 210 8.03 6.65 13.87
N PRO A 211 8.18 6.56 15.20
CA PRO A 211 8.28 5.28 15.91
C PRO A 211 7.09 4.36 15.65
N GLY A 212 7.37 3.09 15.35
CA GLY A 212 6.34 2.06 15.11
C GLY A 212 5.60 2.17 13.77
N VAL A 213 5.82 3.23 12.98
CA VAL A 213 5.31 3.31 11.61
C VAL A 213 6.15 2.42 10.71
N TRP A 214 5.51 1.46 10.05
CA TRP A 214 6.18 0.57 9.10
C TRP A 214 6.27 1.20 7.71
N GLU A 215 7.44 1.09 7.09
CA GLU A 215 7.58 1.22 5.64
C GLU A 215 7.63 -0.18 5.03
N VAL A 216 6.76 -0.42 4.04
CA VAL A 216 6.80 -1.59 3.17
C VAL A 216 7.35 -1.13 1.81
N PRO A 217 8.68 -1.18 1.63
CA PRO A 217 9.32 -0.52 0.51
C PRO A 217 9.06 -1.25 -0.81
N LEU A 218 8.99 -0.49 -1.90
CA LEU A 218 8.89 -1.02 -3.25
C LEU A 218 10.29 -1.29 -3.79
N ASN A 219 10.73 -2.55 -3.72
CA ASN A 219 11.95 -2.99 -4.37
C ASN A 219 11.78 -2.89 -5.89
N THR A 220 12.64 -2.09 -6.54
CA THR A 220 12.59 -1.91 -8.01
C THR A 220 12.77 -3.27 -8.70
N HIS A 221 11.87 -3.61 -9.61
CA HIS A 221 11.94 -4.80 -10.45
C HIS A 221 12.96 -4.61 -11.58
N TYR A 222 13.75 -5.67 -11.84
CA TYR A 222 14.67 -5.75 -12.98
C TYR A 222 15.26 -7.18 -13.08
N VAL A 223 15.80 -7.49 -14.25
CA VAL A 223 16.52 -8.74 -14.57
C VAL A 223 17.98 -8.45 -14.90
N GLU A 224 18.89 -9.43 -14.86
CA GLU A 224 20.35 -9.20 -14.99
C GLU A 224 20.72 -8.56 -16.34
N GLY A 225 19.99 -8.88 -17.41
CA GLY A 225 20.15 -8.27 -18.73
C GLY A 225 19.71 -6.80 -18.80
N PHE A 226 19.08 -6.27 -17.74
CA PHE A 226 18.38 -4.99 -17.70
C PHE A 226 17.31 -4.81 -18.78
N GLU A 227 16.93 -5.89 -19.46
CA GLU A 227 15.76 -5.95 -20.34
C GLU A 227 14.51 -5.67 -19.49
N GLY A 228 13.62 -4.76 -19.92
CA GLY A 228 12.56 -4.27 -19.04
C GLY A 228 12.90 -2.97 -18.31
N GLY A 229 14.16 -2.61 -18.17
CA GLY A 229 14.58 -1.45 -17.38
C GLY A 229 14.30 -1.61 -15.88
N HIS A 230 14.27 -0.47 -15.17
CA HIS A 230 14.11 -0.39 -13.71
C HIS A 230 12.76 0.20 -13.36
N CYS A 231 11.87 -0.62 -12.83
CA CYS A 231 10.46 -0.28 -12.68
C CYS A 231 9.97 -0.59 -11.24
N PRO A 232 9.53 0.43 -10.48
CA PRO A 232 8.83 0.20 -9.21
C PRO A 232 7.44 -0.40 -9.40
N TYR A 233 6.77 -0.06 -10.51
CA TYR A 233 5.51 -0.68 -10.95
C TYR A 233 5.73 -1.62 -12.11
N LEU A 234 5.09 -2.79 -12.10
CA LEU A 234 5.26 -3.78 -13.16
C LEU A 234 4.79 -3.27 -14.53
N ASP A 235 3.76 -2.44 -14.58
CA ASP A 235 3.29 -1.81 -15.82
C ASP A 235 4.22 -0.72 -16.38
N GLN A 236 5.26 -0.33 -15.63
CA GLN A 236 6.31 0.60 -16.08
C GLN A 236 7.54 -0.12 -16.64
N CYS A 237 7.61 -1.45 -16.54
CA CYS A 237 8.69 -2.24 -17.12
C CYS A 237 8.55 -2.29 -18.65
N VAL A 238 9.64 -2.08 -19.37
CA VAL A 238 9.71 -2.06 -20.84
C VAL A 238 10.00 -3.47 -21.37
N LEU A 239 8.99 -4.33 -21.39
CA LEU A 239 9.14 -5.69 -21.94
C LEU A 239 9.16 -5.61 -23.48
N HIS A 240 10.30 -5.99 -24.08
CA HIS A 240 10.58 -5.75 -25.50
C HIS A 240 9.68 -6.55 -26.45
N ASN A 241 9.36 -7.80 -26.11
CA ASN A 241 8.31 -8.56 -26.80
C ASN A 241 7.14 -8.79 -25.85
N LEU A 242 5.94 -8.45 -26.33
CA LEU A 242 4.70 -8.71 -25.62
C LEU A 242 4.23 -10.15 -25.93
N ASP A 243 5.05 -11.14 -25.60
CA ASP A 243 4.72 -12.57 -25.60
C ASP A 243 4.49 -13.07 -24.18
N GLU A 244 3.50 -13.94 -24.00
CA GLU A 244 3.11 -14.43 -22.67
C GLU A 244 4.15 -15.36 -22.01
N ASN A 245 5.00 -16.05 -22.79
CA ASN A 245 6.08 -16.86 -22.22
C ASN A 245 7.26 -15.98 -21.81
N GLU A 246 7.61 -14.97 -22.61
CA GLU A 246 8.68 -14.03 -22.24
C GLU A 246 8.32 -13.23 -20.98
N VAL A 247 7.06 -12.79 -20.85
CA VAL A 247 6.58 -12.16 -19.60
C VAL A 247 6.70 -13.12 -18.42
N PHE A 248 6.32 -14.40 -18.61
CA PHE A 248 6.43 -15.41 -17.58
C PHE A 248 7.89 -15.63 -17.14
N GLU A 249 8.80 -15.84 -18.10
CA GLU A 249 10.23 -16.03 -17.85
C GLU A 249 10.85 -14.82 -17.14
N TRP A 250 10.50 -13.60 -17.57
CA TRP A 250 10.95 -12.38 -16.92
C TRP A 250 10.49 -12.30 -15.46
N LEU A 251 9.23 -12.65 -15.17
CA LEU A 251 8.70 -12.68 -13.81
C LEU A 251 9.37 -13.76 -12.96
N GLN A 252 9.76 -14.90 -13.55
CA GLN A 252 10.51 -15.95 -12.85
C GLN A 252 11.91 -15.46 -12.46
N GLU A 253 12.62 -14.82 -13.38
CA GLU A 253 13.96 -14.29 -13.11
C GLU A 253 13.95 -13.23 -12.01
N ASP A 254 13.02 -12.26 -12.10
CA ASP A 254 12.90 -11.23 -11.06
C ASP A 254 12.47 -11.84 -9.71
N PHE A 255 11.60 -12.86 -9.69
CA PHE A 255 11.26 -13.60 -8.47
C PHE A 255 12.45 -14.35 -7.86
N SER A 256 13.27 -15.01 -8.68
CA SER A 256 14.45 -15.77 -8.22
C SER A 256 15.43 -14.87 -7.45
N ARG A 257 15.54 -13.58 -7.80
CA ARG A 257 16.34 -12.60 -7.05
C ARG A 257 15.92 -12.47 -5.59
N TYR A 258 14.64 -12.65 -5.26
CA TYR A 258 14.15 -12.65 -3.88
C TYR A 258 14.33 -14.04 -3.27
N TYR A 259 13.83 -15.06 -3.97
CA TYR A 259 13.71 -16.43 -3.49
C TYR A 259 15.05 -17.10 -3.18
N GLU A 260 16.09 -16.84 -3.97
CA GLU A 260 17.42 -17.44 -3.86
C GLU A 260 18.39 -16.61 -2.98
N GLN A 261 17.96 -15.43 -2.52
CA GLN A 261 18.77 -14.53 -1.70
C GLN A 261 18.28 -14.51 -0.25
N ASN A 262 17.60 -13.45 0.17
CA ASN A 262 17.18 -13.23 1.55
C ASN A 262 15.67 -13.40 1.77
N LYS A 263 14.93 -13.86 0.74
CA LYS A 263 13.47 -14.03 0.73
C LYS A 263 12.68 -12.84 1.27
N ALA A 264 13.18 -11.62 1.05
CA ALA A 264 12.39 -10.41 1.32
C ALA A 264 11.03 -10.49 0.59
N PRO A 265 9.96 -9.89 1.13
CA PRO A 265 8.64 -9.94 0.51
C PRO A 265 8.66 -9.44 -0.93
N TYR A 266 8.22 -10.29 -1.86
CA TYR A 266 8.15 -9.98 -3.28
C TYR A 266 6.85 -9.24 -3.58
N MET A 267 6.90 -7.91 -3.61
CA MET A 267 5.75 -7.08 -3.97
C MET A 267 5.59 -7.02 -5.48
N MET A 268 4.38 -7.23 -5.99
CA MET A 268 4.02 -7.05 -7.39
C MET A 268 2.95 -5.95 -7.48
N PRO A 269 3.34 -4.69 -7.67
CA PRO A 269 2.43 -3.55 -7.74
C PRO A 269 1.98 -3.29 -9.19
N PHE A 270 0.66 -3.24 -9.38
CA PHE A 270 0.02 -3.12 -10.69
C PHE A 270 -0.95 -1.94 -10.75
N HIS A 271 -0.97 -1.25 -11.88
CA HIS A 271 -2.13 -0.45 -12.29
C HIS A 271 -3.03 -1.22 -13.26
N THR A 272 -4.19 -0.63 -13.57
CA THR A 272 -5.10 -1.13 -14.62
C THR A 272 -4.42 -1.34 -15.98
N ASN A 273 -3.33 -0.61 -16.27
CA ASN A 273 -2.62 -0.68 -17.55
C ASN A 273 -2.05 -2.08 -17.84
N TRP A 274 -1.56 -2.79 -16.82
CA TRP A 274 -1.06 -4.17 -16.98
C TRP A 274 -2.13 -5.09 -17.58
N PHE A 275 -3.38 -4.89 -17.17
CA PHE A 275 -4.51 -5.75 -17.53
C PHE A 275 -5.12 -5.42 -18.90
N GLN A 276 -4.71 -4.31 -19.53
CA GLN A 276 -5.13 -3.95 -20.88
C GLN A 276 -4.39 -4.77 -21.94
N THR A 277 -3.24 -5.36 -21.61
CA THR A 277 -2.44 -6.18 -22.52
C THR A 277 -2.60 -7.67 -22.19
N LYS A 278 -3.12 -8.44 -23.15
CA LYS A 278 -3.38 -9.89 -22.97
C LYS A 278 -2.12 -10.68 -22.64
N ALA A 279 -1.00 -10.39 -23.30
CA ALA A 279 0.27 -11.09 -23.05
C ALA A 279 0.76 -10.89 -21.61
N LEU A 280 0.71 -9.65 -21.10
CA LEU A 280 1.05 -9.34 -19.71
C LEU A 280 0.16 -10.08 -18.72
N THR A 281 -1.16 -10.07 -18.98
CA THR A 281 -2.14 -10.76 -18.12
C THR A 281 -1.94 -12.27 -18.14
N ASN A 282 -1.72 -12.87 -19.31
CA ASN A 282 -1.52 -14.32 -19.45
C ASN A 282 -0.19 -14.76 -18.85
N GLY A 283 0.89 -13.99 -19.05
CA GLY A 283 2.19 -14.24 -18.42
C GLY A 283 2.12 -14.18 -16.90
N LEU A 284 1.39 -13.20 -16.34
CA LEU A 284 1.12 -13.15 -14.90
C LEU A 284 0.35 -14.39 -14.42
N HIS A 285 -0.66 -14.85 -15.17
CA HIS A 285 -1.38 -16.07 -14.79
C HIS A 285 -0.47 -17.30 -14.80
N LYS A 286 0.39 -17.47 -15.80
CA LYS A 286 1.39 -18.54 -15.84
C LYS A 286 2.36 -18.46 -14.66
N PHE A 287 2.84 -17.26 -14.35
CA PHE A 287 3.71 -17.02 -13.20
C PHE A 287 3.04 -17.43 -11.89
N LEU A 288 1.81 -16.98 -11.65
CA LEU A 288 1.08 -17.31 -10.43
C LEU A 288 0.78 -18.81 -10.32
N ASP A 289 0.45 -19.46 -11.43
CA ASP A 289 0.18 -20.90 -11.44
C ASP A 289 1.46 -21.70 -11.15
N TRP A 290 2.62 -21.28 -11.65
CA TRP A 290 3.92 -21.88 -11.36
C TRP A 290 4.41 -21.61 -9.93
N VAL A 291 4.43 -20.35 -9.50
CA VAL A 291 5.06 -19.94 -8.24
C VAL A 291 4.32 -20.49 -7.02
N LEU A 292 3.00 -20.70 -7.13
CA LEU A 292 2.17 -21.26 -6.06
C LEU A 292 2.24 -22.80 -5.96
N GLU A 293 2.96 -23.47 -6.87
CA GLU A 293 3.31 -24.89 -6.70
C GLU A 293 4.48 -25.07 -5.72
N LEU A 294 5.23 -24.02 -5.42
CA LEU A 294 6.32 -24.06 -4.45
C LEU A 294 5.77 -24.16 -3.01
N PRO A 295 6.27 -25.11 -2.19
CA PRO A 295 5.66 -25.47 -0.91
C PRO A 295 5.84 -24.42 0.19
N ASP A 296 6.74 -23.47 -0.01
CA ASP A 296 7.14 -22.43 0.93
C ASP A 296 6.79 -21.01 0.45
N VAL A 297 6.01 -20.87 -0.63
CA VAL A 297 5.54 -19.59 -1.15
C VAL A 297 4.13 -19.27 -0.67
N TYR A 298 3.91 -18.04 -0.18
CA TYR A 298 2.62 -17.54 0.30
C TYR A 298 2.26 -16.21 -0.34
N ALA A 299 1.14 -16.14 -1.06
CA ALA A 299 0.58 -14.89 -1.58
C ALA A 299 -0.43 -14.30 -0.57
N LEU A 300 -0.05 -13.17 0.03
CA LEU A 300 -0.67 -12.59 1.21
C LEU A 300 -1.00 -11.11 1.00
N THR A 301 -1.82 -10.54 1.89
CA THR A 301 -1.95 -9.09 1.98
C THR A 301 -0.72 -8.46 2.65
N VAL A 302 -0.57 -7.14 2.56
CA VAL A 302 0.54 -6.41 3.19
C VAL A 302 0.46 -6.53 4.73
N THR A 303 -0.73 -6.37 5.31
CA THR A 303 -0.96 -6.56 6.76
C THR A 303 -0.62 -7.99 7.21
N GLN A 304 -0.96 -9.03 6.43
CA GLN A 304 -0.59 -10.41 6.75
C GLN A 304 0.92 -10.63 6.72
N MET A 305 1.61 -9.99 5.80
CA MET A 305 3.08 -9.99 5.75
C MET A 305 3.67 -9.25 6.96
N LEU A 306 3.13 -8.07 7.33
CA LEU A 306 3.59 -7.34 8.52
C LEU A 306 3.35 -8.11 9.83
N GLN A 307 2.28 -8.89 9.92
CA GLN A 307 2.07 -9.78 11.07
C GLN A 307 3.19 -10.84 11.18
N TYR A 308 3.67 -11.38 10.05
CA TYR A 308 4.88 -12.20 10.05
C TYR A 308 6.11 -11.40 10.49
N MET A 309 6.27 -10.17 10.01
CA MET A 309 7.39 -9.30 10.41
C MET A 309 7.46 -9.10 11.92
N THR A 310 6.30 -8.92 12.58
CA THR A 310 6.25 -8.66 14.03
C THR A 310 6.61 -9.87 14.89
N ASP A 311 6.42 -11.09 14.39
CA ASP A 311 6.74 -12.34 15.09
C ASP A 311 7.16 -13.43 14.09
N PRO A 312 8.38 -13.32 13.50
CA PRO A 312 8.81 -14.16 12.39
C PRO A 312 8.96 -15.61 12.83
N LYS A 313 8.39 -16.52 12.03
CA LYS A 313 8.43 -17.97 12.26
C LYS A 313 9.20 -18.69 11.16
N GLU A 314 9.84 -19.78 11.53
CA GLU A 314 10.31 -20.77 10.56
C GLU A 314 9.12 -21.49 9.90
N LEU A 315 9.33 -22.06 8.71
CA LEU A 315 8.33 -22.81 7.94
C LEU A 315 7.66 -23.92 8.75
N ARG A 316 8.41 -24.60 9.63
CA ARG A 316 7.87 -25.65 10.51
C ARG A 316 6.83 -25.14 11.52
N GLU A 317 6.84 -23.84 11.80
CA GLU A 317 5.96 -23.15 12.76
C GLU A 317 4.95 -22.23 12.06
N ILE A 318 4.92 -22.19 10.73
CA ILE A 318 4.09 -21.23 9.98
C ILE A 318 2.59 -21.38 10.23
N THR A 319 2.14 -22.59 10.56
CA THR A 319 0.75 -22.89 10.90
C THR A 319 0.30 -22.30 12.24
N THR A 320 1.25 -21.82 13.05
CA THR A 320 0.97 -21.12 14.32
C THR A 320 0.62 -19.65 14.12
N ILE A 321 0.88 -19.08 12.94
CA ILE A 321 0.53 -17.69 12.61
C ILE A 321 -0.99 -17.59 12.46
N ASP A 322 -1.64 -17.08 13.50
CA ASP A 322 -3.10 -17.01 13.57
C ASP A 322 -3.72 -16.26 12.39
N ALA A 323 -3.10 -15.15 11.98
CA ALA A 323 -3.66 -14.30 10.93
C ALA A 323 -3.56 -14.88 9.51
N TRP A 324 -2.81 -15.97 9.34
CA TRP A 324 -2.73 -16.68 8.06
C TRP A 324 -3.76 -17.81 7.97
N LYS A 325 -4.47 -18.13 9.06
CA LYS A 325 -5.49 -19.18 9.08
C LYS A 325 -6.74 -18.75 8.31
N CYS A 326 -7.37 -19.68 7.60
CA CYS A 326 -8.46 -19.36 6.67
C CYS A 326 -9.72 -18.84 7.39
N ASP A 327 -9.97 -19.33 8.60
CA ASP A 327 -11.09 -18.94 9.47
C ASP A 327 -10.90 -17.56 10.11
N LYS A 328 -9.67 -17.05 10.13
CA LYS A 328 -9.31 -15.70 10.55
C LYS A 328 -9.37 -14.67 9.43
N SER A 329 -9.76 -15.05 8.21
CA SER A 329 -10.13 -14.08 7.19
C SER A 329 -11.45 -13.40 7.56
N VAL A 330 -11.38 -12.42 8.45
CA VAL A 330 -12.51 -11.57 8.80
C VAL A 330 -12.70 -10.61 7.63
N ALA A 331 -13.84 -10.74 6.98
CA ALA A 331 -14.26 -9.77 5.98
C ALA A 331 -14.26 -8.36 6.61
N VAL A 332 -13.44 -7.45 6.06
CA VAL A 332 -13.31 -6.06 6.56
C VAL A 332 -14.49 -5.17 6.15
N ALA A 333 -15.42 -5.75 5.39
CA ALA A 333 -16.72 -5.20 5.04
C ALA A 333 -17.80 -6.29 5.11
N PRO A 334 -19.07 -5.95 5.39
CA PRO A 334 -20.16 -6.90 5.34
C PRO A 334 -20.46 -7.31 3.90
N LYS A 335 -21.24 -8.39 3.76
CA LYS A 335 -21.66 -8.90 2.44
C LYS A 335 -22.24 -7.78 1.57
N PRO A 336 -21.74 -7.60 0.34
CA PRO A 336 -22.24 -6.58 -0.58
C PRO A 336 -23.68 -6.87 -1.01
N CYS A 337 -24.37 -5.81 -1.41
CA CYS A 337 -25.71 -5.85 -1.98
C CYS A 337 -25.72 -6.57 -3.34
N ASN A 338 -26.84 -7.23 -3.65
CA ASN A 338 -27.05 -7.84 -4.97
C ASN A 338 -27.49 -6.82 -6.04
N ILE A 339 -28.13 -5.73 -5.60
CA ILE A 339 -28.58 -4.63 -6.46
C ILE A 339 -27.98 -3.36 -5.87
N TRP A 340 -27.16 -2.67 -6.66
CA TRP A 340 -26.48 -1.44 -6.25
C TRP A 340 -27.22 -0.21 -6.79
N ASN A 341 -26.92 0.93 -6.19
CA ASN A 341 -27.35 2.23 -6.68
C ASN A 341 -26.32 2.77 -7.67
N THR A 342 -26.78 3.30 -8.79
CA THR A 342 -25.97 4.11 -9.72
C THR A 342 -26.36 5.57 -9.53
N CYS A 343 -25.48 6.33 -8.87
CA CYS A 343 -25.74 7.71 -8.46
C CYS A 343 -25.19 8.68 -9.51
N ALA A 344 -26.06 9.48 -10.12
CA ALA A 344 -25.68 10.60 -10.98
C ALA A 344 -25.49 11.85 -10.12
N LEU A 345 -24.24 12.19 -9.81
CA LEU A 345 -23.88 13.16 -8.78
C LEU A 345 -23.31 14.43 -9.40
N PRO A 346 -23.77 15.63 -9.01
CA PRO A 346 -23.14 16.87 -9.43
C PRO A 346 -21.74 16.99 -8.80
N PHE A 347 -20.77 17.38 -9.61
CA PHE A 347 -19.39 17.61 -9.20
C PHE A 347 -18.89 18.93 -9.76
N LYS A 348 -18.52 19.87 -8.88
CA LYS A 348 -17.87 21.12 -9.28
C LYS A 348 -16.37 20.89 -9.37
N ILE A 349 -15.85 20.88 -10.60
CA ILE A 349 -14.43 20.62 -10.86
C ILE A 349 -13.60 21.76 -10.23
N PRO A 350 -12.71 21.45 -9.26
CA PRO A 350 -11.72 22.40 -8.75
C PRO A 350 -10.92 22.96 -9.96
N GLU A 351 -10.49 24.21 -9.93
CA GLU A 351 -9.85 24.92 -11.08
C GLU A 351 -10.74 25.34 -12.27
N GLN A 352 -11.75 24.59 -12.68
CA GLN A 352 -12.47 24.88 -13.94
C GLN A 352 -13.76 25.71 -13.76
N ASN A 353 -14.25 25.84 -12.51
CA ASN A 353 -15.56 26.46 -12.19
C ASN A 353 -16.72 25.92 -13.06
N ILE A 354 -16.56 24.69 -13.57
CA ILE A 354 -17.53 23.94 -14.34
C ILE A 354 -18.12 22.89 -13.40
N THR A 355 -19.44 22.70 -13.50
CA THR A 355 -20.12 21.58 -12.84
C THR A 355 -20.41 20.52 -13.89
N ASP A 356 -19.94 19.30 -13.62
CA ASP A 356 -20.15 18.12 -14.45
C ASP A 356 -20.88 17.05 -13.62
N THR A 357 -21.35 15.99 -14.28
CA THR A 357 -21.95 14.84 -13.60
C THR A 357 -20.92 13.72 -13.48
N ARG A 358 -20.76 13.20 -12.27
CA ARG A 358 -19.98 11.98 -12.00
C ARG A 358 -20.94 10.84 -11.62
N TYR A 359 -20.69 9.67 -12.19
CA TYR A 359 -21.44 8.47 -11.83
C TYR A 359 -20.67 7.69 -10.76
N MET A 360 -21.37 7.31 -9.69
CA MET A 360 -20.79 6.52 -8.61
C MET A 360 -21.70 5.34 -8.28
N GLU A 361 -21.11 4.15 -8.17
CA GLU A 361 -21.86 2.93 -7.85
C GLU A 361 -21.58 2.48 -6.42
N THR A 362 -22.63 2.21 -5.64
CA THR A 362 -22.51 1.83 -4.22
C THR A 362 -23.73 1.03 -3.75
N CYS A 363 -23.55 0.21 -2.72
CA CYS A 363 -24.65 -0.44 -1.99
C CYS A 363 -25.38 0.50 -1.02
N ARG A 364 -24.93 1.74 -0.91
CA ARG A 364 -25.39 2.74 0.06
C ARG A 364 -26.32 3.73 -0.64
N GLU A 365 -27.05 4.51 0.15
CA GLU A 365 -27.88 5.59 -0.42
C GLU A 365 -27.00 6.58 -1.19
N CYS A 366 -27.54 7.11 -2.29
CA CYS A 366 -26.81 8.09 -3.09
C CYS A 366 -26.61 9.37 -2.28
N PRO A 367 -25.37 9.92 -2.25
CA PRO A 367 -25.12 11.21 -1.62
C PRO A 367 -25.75 12.36 -2.44
N ASN A 368 -25.73 13.57 -1.88
CA ASN A 368 -26.30 14.76 -2.53
C ASN A 368 -25.39 15.29 -3.66
N VAL A 369 -24.08 15.19 -3.48
CA VAL A 369 -23.05 15.62 -4.43
C VAL A 369 -21.97 14.56 -4.54
N TYR A 370 -21.10 14.67 -5.54
CA TYR A 370 -19.95 13.78 -5.65
C TYR A 370 -19.00 14.01 -4.46
N PRO A 371 -18.69 12.98 -3.65
CA PRO A 371 -17.76 13.12 -2.54
C PRO A 371 -16.42 13.71 -3.00
N TRP A 372 -15.79 14.53 -2.18
CA TRP A 372 -14.49 15.12 -2.53
C TRP A 372 -13.75 15.60 -1.28
N LEU A 373 -12.61 16.28 -1.48
CA LEU A 373 -11.86 16.95 -0.44
C LEU A 373 -12.77 17.90 0.37
N GLY A 374 -12.83 17.69 1.68
CA GLY A 374 -13.64 18.47 2.62
C GLY A 374 -15.13 18.10 2.70
N ASP A 375 -15.60 17.11 1.92
CA ASP A 375 -16.96 16.54 1.97
C ASP A 375 -16.96 15.07 1.49
N ALA A 376 -16.25 14.20 2.21
CA ALA A 376 -16.16 12.76 2.00
C ALA A 376 -17.52 12.05 2.11
N GLY A 377 -18.49 12.65 2.81
CA GLY A 377 -19.87 12.16 2.87
C GLY A 377 -20.73 12.55 1.65
N GLY A 378 -20.26 13.45 0.79
CA GLY A 378 -21.04 13.98 -0.34
C GLY A 378 -22.33 14.69 0.11
N THR A 379 -22.27 15.43 1.21
CA THR A 379 -23.42 16.09 1.84
C THR A 379 -23.89 17.33 1.10
N GLY A 380 -23.00 17.96 0.31
CA GLY A 380 -23.22 19.24 -0.36
C GLY A 380 -22.90 20.45 0.52
N ILE A 381 -22.30 20.24 1.69
CA ILE A 381 -21.89 21.29 2.62
C ILE A 381 -20.37 21.38 2.60
N SER A 382 -19.84 22.49 2.07
CA SER A 382 -18.39 22.70 1.96
C SER A 382 -17.72 22.80 3.32
N GLY A 383 -16.56 22.15 3.48
CA GLY A 383 -15.75 22.20 4.70
C GLY A 383 -16.41 21.54 5.90
N ARG A 384 -17.35 20.61 5.66
CA ARG A 384 -18.02 19.86 6.72
C ARG A 384 -17.07 18.92 7.42
N ASP A 385 -16.17 18.32 6.66
CA ASP A 385 -15.16 17.44 7.21
C ASP A 385 -14.05 18.27 7.81
N ASN A 386 -13.89 18.14 9.11
CA ASN A 386 -12.73 18.63 9.84
C ASN A 386 -12.14 17.46 10.61
N TYR A 387 -11.08 16.90 10.05
CA TYR A 387 -10.37 15.76 10.60
C TYR A 387 -9.38 16.27 11.64
N ILE A 388 -9.86 16.47 12.87
CA ILE A 388 -9.01 16.93 13.97
C ILE A 388 -8.39 15.71 14.66
N PHE A 389 -7.07 15.61 14.64
CA PHE A 389 -6.37 14.68 15.51
C PHE A 389 -6.56 15.11 16.97
N SER A 390 -7.06 14.19 17.80
CA SER A 390 -7.40 14.44 19.21
C SER A 390 -6.42 13.79 20.21
N GLY A 391 -5.28 13.29 19.72
CA GLY A 391 -4.23 12.76 20.59
C GLY A 391 -3.34 13.85 21.20
N PRO A 392 -2.43 13.48 22.11
CA PRO A 392 -1.55 14.44 22.76
C PRO A 392 -0.71 15.18 21.72
N VAL A 393 -0.83 16.50 21.68
CA VAL A 393 -0.01 17.36 20.83
C VAL A 393 1.40 17.33 21.39
N GLN A 394 2.31 16.63 20.73
CA GLN A 394 3.73 16.81 20.98
C GLN A 394 4.18 18.06 20.23
N ASP A 395 4.29 19.17 20.95
CA ASP A 395 4.99 20.35 20.45
C ASP A 395 6.46 20.01 20.18
N ALA A 396 7.02 20.67 19.17
CA ALA A 396 8.40 20.46 18.68
C ALA A 396 9.52 20.74 19.72
N ASP A 397 9.15 21.08 20.96
CA ASP A 397 10.06 21.38 22.07
C ASP A 397 9.89 20.47 23.31
N GLY A 398 9.05 19.43 23.24
CA GLY A 398 9.06 18.37 24.27
C GLY A 398 8.66 18.79 25.69
N GLU A 399 7.79 19.79 25.84
CA GLU A 399 7.13 20.08 27.11
C GLU A 399 5.64 19.75 27.03
N ASN A 400 5.17 18.85 27.91
CA ASN A 400 3.74 18.65 28.14
C ASN A 400 3.16 19.95 28.69
N VAL A 401 2.22 20.55 27.97
CA VAL A 401 1.38 21.60 28.53
C VAL A 401 0.24 20.92 29.29
N ASP A 402 0.34 20.88 30.62
CA ASP A 402 -0.77 20.51 31.48
C ASP A 402 -1.92 21.51 31.27
N GLU A 403 -3.07 21.02 30.82
CA GLU A 403 -4.31 21.79 30.74
C GLU A 403 -4.77 22.22 32.14
N ASN A 404 -5.13 23.50 32.27
CA ASN A 404 -5.87 24.04 33.41
C ASN A 404 -7.04 24.88 32.91
#